data_AF-A0A067YEW3-F1
#
_entry.id   AF-A0A067YEW3-F1
#
_cell.length_a   1.000
_cell.length_b   1.000
_cell.length_c   1.000
_cell.angle_alpha   90.00
_cell.angle_beta   90.00
_cell.angle_gamma   90.00
#
_symmetry.space_group_name_H-M   'P 1'
#
loop_
_entity.id
_entity.type
_entity.pdbx_description
1 polymer ?
#
loop_
_entity_poly.entity_id
_entity_poly.type
_entity_poly.pdbx_seq_one_letter_code
_entity_poly.pdbx_strand_id
1 'polypeptide(L)'
;DPVLFQHMFWFFGHPEVYVLILPGFGMVSHVCSNLGCSYDTFGFYGLLFAMFSIVCLGSVVWGHHMFTVGLDVKTAVFFSSVTMIIGVPTGIKVFSWLYMILNSRVSLREPVFWWVLSFIVLFTMGGVTGIILSACVLDNIL
;
A
#
# COMPACT_ATOMS: atom_id res chain seq x y z
N ASP A 1 -14.83 -22.45 17.48
CA ASP A 1 -14.25 -22.73 16.15
C ASP A 1 -13.00 -21.86 15.99
N PRO A 2 -11.79 -22.44 15.88
CA PRO A 2 -10.56 -21.68 15.66
C PRO A 2 -10.52 -20.87 14.36
N VAL A 3 -11.20 -21.31 13.30
CA VAL A 3 -11.26 -20.57 12.02
C VAL A 3 -12.13 -19.33 12.15
N LEU A 4 -13.20 -19.40 12.93
CA LEU A 4 -14.01 -18.23 13.27
C LEU A 4 -13.19 -17.14 13.98
N PHE A 5 -12.31 -17.53 14.92
CA PHE A 5 -11.41 -16.57 15.56
C PHE A 5 -10.47 -15.91 14.55
N GLN A 6 -9.89 -16.68 13.62
CA GLN A 6 -9.02 -16.12 12.58
C GLN A 6 -9.74 -15.10 11.70
N HIS A 7 -10.99 -15.37 11.31
CA HIS A 7 -11.78 -14.40 10.56
C HIS A 7 -11.99 -13.10 11.34
N MET A 8 -12.38 -13.17 12.61
CA MET A 8 -12.57 -11.97 13.44
C MET A 8 -11.26 -11.20 13.64
N PHE A 9 -10.19 -11.93 13.92
CA PHE A 9 -8.87 -11.34 14.13
C PHE A 9 -8.38 -10.63 12.87
N TRP A 10 -8.39 -11.28 11.71
CA TRP A 10 -7.88 -10.69 10.47
C TRP A 10 -8.81 -9.63 9.88
N PHE A 11 -10.12 -9.75 10.11
CA PHE A 11 -11.07 -8.70 9.75
C PHE A 11 -10.72 -7.36 10.41
N PHE A 12 -10.16 -7.39 11.63
CA PHE A 12 -9.58 -6.21 12.26
C PHE A 12 -8.12 -5.96 11.84
N GLY A 13 -7.28 -7.00 11.88
CA GLY A 13 -5.84 -6.86 11.74
C GLY A 13 -5.39 -6.36 10.37
N HIS A 14 -6.14 -6.66 9.30
CA HIS A 14 -5.78 -6.13 7.99
C HIS A 14 -6.13 -4.64 7.81
N PRO A 15 -7.32 -4.15 8.21
CA PRO A 15 -7.54 -2.71 8.34
C PRO A 15 -6.53 -2.00 9.25
N GLU A 16 -6.12 -2.62 10.36
CA GLU A 16 -5.15 -2.02 11.30
C GLU A 16 -3.83 -1.66 10.62
N VAL A 17 -3.27 -2.51 9.76
CA VAL A 17 -2.04 -2.17 9.04
C VAL A 17 -2.20 -0.95 8.12
N TYR A 18 -3.41 -0.72 7.58
CA TYR A 18 -3.69 0.50 6.82
C TYR A 18 -3.83 1.73 7.72
N VAL A 19 -4.44 1.60 8.89
CA VAL A 19 -4.48 2.69 9.89
C VAL A 19 -3.05 3.15 10.24
N LEU A 20 -2.10 2.23 10.32
CA LEU A 20 -0.70 2.56 10.60
C LEU A 20 0.00 3.24 9.42
N ILE A 21 -0.22 2.80 8.17
CA ILE A 21 0.54 3.33 7.02
C ILE A 21 -0.06 4.61 6.42
N LEU A 22 -1.37 4.84 6.53
CA LEU A 22 -2.05 6.00 5.92
C LEU A 22 -1.53 7.36 6.45
N PRO A 23 -1.25 7.56 7.75
CA PRO A 23 -0.58 8.76 8.25
C PRO A 23 0.83 8.91 7.66
N GLY A 24 1.58 7.81 7.53
CA GLY A 24 2.89 7.78 6.86
C GLY A 24 2.82 8.29 5.42
N PHE A 25 1.82 7.84 4.67
CA PHE A 25 1.56 8.33 3.32
C PHE A 25 1.22 9.83 3.27
N GLY A 26 0.47 10.34 4.24
CA GLY A 26 0.20 11.77 4.37
C GLY A 26 1.47 12.58 4.59
N MET A 27 2.33 12.13 5.51
CA MET A 27 3.63 12.77 5.79
C MET A 27 4.51 12.78 4.55
N VAL A 28 4.67 11.64 3.86
CA VAL A 28 5.48 11.54 2.63
C VAL A 28 4.94 12.45 1.54
N SER A 29 3.63 12.48 1.32
CA SER A 29 3.02 13.43 0.36
C SER A 29 3.33 14.88 0.69
N HIS A 30 3.22 15.27 1.96
CA HIS A 30 3.54 16.63 2.40
C HIS A 30 5.01 16.96 2.20
N VAL A 31 5.93 16.07 2.57
CA VAL A 31 7.37 16.29 2.38
C VAL A 31 7.69 16.38 0.89
N CYS A 32 7.20 15.48 0.04
CA CYS A 32 7.40 15.54 -1.40
C CYS A 32 6.88 16.86 -2.01
N SER A 33 5.72 17.34 -1.56
CA SER A 33 5.15 18.61 -2.03
C SER A 33 5.98 19.81 -1.60
N ASN A 34 6.61 19.76 -0.42
CA ASN A 34 7.51 20.84 0.06
C ASN A 34 8.88 20.81 -0.62
N LEU A 35 9.40 19.63 -0.93
CA LEU A 35 10.67 19.48 -1.65
C LEU A 35 10.53 19.83 -3.13
N GLY A 36 9.37 19.55 -3.73
CA GLY A 36 9.06 19.90 -5.11
C GLY A 36 9.05 21.40 -5.36
N CYS A 37 9.23 21.81 -6.61
CA CYS A 37 9.17 23.22 -7.03
C CYS A 37 7.83 23.62 -7.64
N SER A 38 6.80 22.77 -7.54
CA SER A 38 5.45 23.03 -8.05
C SER A 38 4.63 23.80 -7.02
N TYR A 39 3.76 24.70 -7.50
CA TYR A 39 2.85 25.46 -6.64
C TYR A 39 1.80 24.57 -5.96
N ASP A 40 1.44 23.46 -6.59
CA ASP A 40 0.46 22.48 -6.10
C ASP A 40 1.05 21.07 -6.05
N THR A 41 0.45 20.22 -5.21
CA THR A 41 0.77 18.79 -5.14
C THR A 41 0.35 18.09 -6.43
N PHE A 42 1.31 17.49 -7.14
CA PHE A 42 1.03 16.77 -8.39
C PHE A 42 0.02 15.64 -8.17
N GLY A 43 -1.06 15.67 -8.96
CA GLY A 43 -2.08 14.64 -8.93
C GLY A 43 -2.85 14.57 -7.61
N PHE A 44 -3.10 15.71 -6.95
CA PHE A 44 -3.83 15.79 -5.67
C PHE A 44 -5.08 14.89 -5.60
N TYR A 45 -5.98 14.99 -6.59
CA TYR A 45 -7.17 14.12 -6.63
C TYR A 45 -6.83 12.64 -6.80
N GLY A 46 -5.79 12.31 -7.57
CA GLY A 46 -5.28 10.94 -7.68
C GLY A 46 -4.76 10.41 -6.34
N LEU A 47 -4.01 11.22 -5.59
CA LEU A 47 -3.54 10.88 -4.24
C LEU A 47 -4.71 10.71 -3.26
N LEU A 48 -5.73 11.56 -3.35
CA LEU A 48 -6.93 11.51 -2.50
C LEU A 48 -7.74 10.25 -2.78
N PHE A 49 -8.09 9.99 -4.05
CA PHE A 49 -8.86 8.82 -4.43
C PHE A 49 -8.07 7.52 -4.20
N ALA A 50 -6.75 7.54 -4.36
CA ALA A 50 -5.92 6.41 -3.99
C ALA A 50 -6.01 6.08 -2.49
N MET A 51 -5.96 7.08 -1.61
CA MET A 51 -6.13 6.87 -0.16
C MET A 51 -7.51 6.30 0.16
N PHE A 52 -8.55 6.86 -0.44
CA PHE A 52 -9.92 6.37 -0.26
C PHE A 52 -10.07 4.92 -0.74
N SER A 53 -9.55 4.59 -1.93
CA SER A 53 -9.56 3.23 -2.46
C SER A 53 -8.81 2.25 -1.57
N ILE A 54 -7.66 2.63 -1.01
CA ILE A 54 -6.90 1.78 -0.08
C ILE A 54 -7.73 1.46 1.17
N VAL A 55 -8.42 2.46 1.75
CA VAL A 55 -9.29 2.25 2.92
C VAL A 55 -10.46 1.30 2.58
N CYS A 56 -11.17 1.57 1.49
CA CYS A 56 -12.32 0.75 1.10
C CYS A 56 -11.92 -0.70 0.78
N LEU A 57 -10.89 -0.89 -0.05
CA LEU A 57 -10.40 -2.21 -0.41
C LEU A 57 -9.77 -2.94 0.78
N GLY A 58 -9.04 -2.23 1.63
CA GLY A 58 -8.42 -2.81 2.83
C GLY A 58 -9.43 -3.39 3.82
N SER A 59 -10.68 -2.93 3.81
CA SER A 59 -11.74 -3.51 4.65
C SER A 59 -12.30 -4.84 4.14
N VAL A 60 -11.99 -5.24 2.89
CA VAL A 60 -12.60 -6.41 2.23
C VAL A 60 -11.61 -7.49 1.83
N VAL A 61 -10.35 -7.44 2.28
CA VAL A 61 -9.30 -8.38 1.83
C VAL A 61 -8.71 -9.28 2.92
N TRP A 62 -9.24 -9.23 4.15
CA TRP A 62 -8.65 -9.94 5.30
C TRP A 62 -8.41 -11.45 5.09
N GLY A 63 -9.21 -12.09 4.23
CA GLY A 63 -9.12 -13.52 3.94
C GLY A 63 -7.80 -13.95 3.33
N HIS A 64 -6.99 -13.03 2.79
CA HIS A 64 -5.65 -13.34 2.27
C HIS A 64 -4.65 -13.81 3.33
N HIS A 65 -4.90 -13.58 4.62
CA HIS A 65 -4.08 -14.12 5.72
C HIS A 65 -4.44 -15.56 6.08
N MET A 66 -5.41 -16.14 5.38
CA MET A 66 -6.04 -17.40 5.72
C MET A 66 -6.04 -18.38 4.53
N PHE A 67 -5.20 -18.18 3.50
CA PHE A 67 -5.24 -19.03 2.30
C PHE A 67 -4.97 -20.51 2.59
N THR A 68 -4.24 -20.82 3.66
CA THR A 68 -3.86 -22.19 4.06
C THR A 68 -4.88 -22.88 4.98
N VAL A 69 -5.96 -22.21 5.39
CA VAL A 69 -6.97 -22.82 6.30
C VAL A 69 -7.98 -23.72 5.56
N GLY A 70 -7.86 -23.85 4.24
CA GLY A 70 -8.76 -24.66 3.41
C GLY A 70 -9.98 -23.91 2.88
N LEU A 71 -9.84 -22.62 2.53
CA LEU A 71 -10.88 -21.86 1.83
C LEU A 71 -11.22 -22.52 0.48
N ASP A 72 -12.48 -22.39 0.02
CA ASP A 72 -12.82 -22.85 -1.32
C ASP A 72 -12.16 -21.98 -2.40
N VAL A 73 -11.92 -22.58 -3.57
CA VAL A 73 -11.14 -21.95 -4.66
C VAL A 73 -11.72 -20.59 -5.06
N LYS A 74 -13.05 -20.44 -5.07
CA LYS A 74 -13.68 -19.18 -5.48
C LYS A 74 -13.41 -18.06 -4.48
N THR A 75 -13.51 -18.36 -3.18
CA THR A 75 -13.20 -17.39 -2.13
C THR A 75 -11.73 -17.02 -2.12
N ALA A 76 -10.83 -18.01 -2.26
CA ALA A 76 -9.39 -17.75 -2.33
C ALA A 76 -9.02 -16.87 -3.53
N VAL A 77 -9.56 -17.16 -4.72
CA VAL A 77 -9.33 -16.36 -5.94
C VAL A 77 -9.91 -14.95 -5.80
N PHE A 78 -11.09 -14.80 -5.16
CA PHE A 78 -11.66 -13.49 -4.87
C PHE A 78 -10.71 -12.66 -4.00
N PHE A 79 -10.32 -13.17 -2.83
CA PHE A 79 -9.43 -12.45 -1.91
C PHE A 79 -8.07 -12.14 -2.54
N SER A 80 -7.49 -13.09 -3.28
CA SER A 80 -6.25 -12.88 -4.05
C SER A 80 -6.40 -11.72 -5.04
N SER A 81 -7.46 -11.73 -5.85
CA SER A 81 -7.70 -10.70 -6.87
C SER A 81 -7.89 -9.31 -6.28
N VAL A 82 -8.73 -9.18 -5.24
CA VAL A 82 -9.01 -7.88 -4.62
C VAL A 82 -7.77 -7.34 -3.91
N THR A 83 -6.96 -8.20 -3.28
CA THR A 83 -5.69 -7.79 -2.65
C THR A 83 -4.71 -7.23 -3.69
N MET A 84 -4.54 -7.91 -4.82
CA MET A 84 -3.69 -7.41 -5.92
C MET A 84 -4.12 -6.04 -6.43
N ILE A 85 -5.44 -5.76 -6.50
CA ILE A 85 -5.97 -4.48 -6.96
C ILE A 85 -5.50 -3.31 -6.09
N ILE A 86 -5.22 -3.52 -4.79
CA ILE A 86 -4.67 -2.48 -3.89
C ILE A 86 -3.30 -1.98 -4.37
N GLY A 87 -2.58 -2.77 -5.17
CA GLY A 87 -1.35 -2.34 -5.82
C GLY A 87 -1.54 -1.12 -6.74
N VAL A 88 -2.72 -0.94 -7.34
CA VAL A 88 -3.01 0.18 -8.25
C VAL A 88 -3.04 1.53 -7.53
N PRO A 89 -3.91 1.79 -6.52
CA PRO A 89 -3.89 3.05 -5.80
C PRO A 89 -2.57 3.30 -5.07
N THR A 90 -1.92 2.24 -4.58
CA THR A 90 -0.58 2.35 -3.98
C THR A 90 0.45 2.83 -5.01
N GLY A 91 0.42 2.27 -6.21
CA GLY A 91 1.27 2.68 -7.33
C GLY A 91 1.06 4.13 -7.74
N ILE A 92 -0.20 4.60 -7.81
CA ILE A 92 -0.52 6.02 -8.08
C ILE A 92 0.24 6.93 -7.12
N LYS A 93 0.23 6.60 -5.82
CA LYS A 93 0.95 7.40 -4.81
C LYS A 93 2.46 7.38 -5.02
N VAL A 94 3.05 6.20 -5.24
CA VAL A 94 4.49 6.05 -5.50
C VAL A 94 4.92 6.88 -6.71
N PHE A 95 4.21 6.78 -7.83
CA PHE A 95 4.53 7.55 -9.04
C PHE A 95 4.33 9.05 -8.85
N SER A 96 3.30 9.48 -8.13
CA SER A 96 3.10 10.89 -7.78
C SER A 96 4.25 11.44 -6.92
N TRP A 97 4.73 10.69 -5.93
CA TRP A 97 5.88 11.10 -5.11
C TRP A 97 7.17 11.19 -5.93
N LEU A 98 7.44 10.20 -6.77
CA LEU A 98 8.60 10.22 -7.66
C LEU A 98 8.56 11.44 -8.58
N TYR A 99 7.40 11.75 -9.17
CA TYR A 99 7.26 12.93 -10.02
C TYR A 99 7.55 14.24 -9.27
N MET A 100 7.05 14.39 -8.04
CA MET A 100 7.30 15.60 -7.24
C MET A 100 8.78 15.76 -6.89
N ILE A 101 9.46 14.68 -6.49
CA ILE A 101 10.88 14.71 -6.14
C ILE A 101 11.77 14.93 -7.37
N LEU A 102 11.42 14.35 -8.53
CA LEU A 102 12.15 14.58 -9.79
C LEU A 102 12.18 16.05 -10.22
N ASN A 103 11.15 16.82 -9.83
CA ASN A 103 11.07 18.26 -10.09
C ASN A 103 11.61 19.13 -8.93
N SER A 104 12.22 18.53 -7.92
CA SER A 104 12.82 19.25 -6.80
C SER A 104 14.17 19.89 -7.17
N ARG A 105 14.51 21.01 -6.52
CA ARG A 105 15.84 21.66 -6.60
C ARG A 105 16.61 21.56 -5.28
N VAL A 106 16.29 20.54 -4.50
CA VAL A 106 16.84 20.31 -3.17
C VAL A 106 18.29 19.85 -3.29
N SER A 107 19.16 20.36 -2.42
CA SER A 107 20.56 19.94 -2.37
C SER A 107 20.65 18.45 -2.01
N LEU A 108 21.53 17.70 -2.70
CA LEU A 108 21.79 16.28 -2.38
C LEU A 108 22.39 16.07 -0.98
N ARG A 109 22.78 17.15 -0.28
CA ARG A 109 23.22 17.08 1.12
C ARG A 109 22.05 17.06 2.12
N GLU A 110 20.83 17.37 1.67
CA GLU A 110 19.66 17.41 2.55
C GLU A 110 19.26 15.99 3.01
N PRO A 111 19.29 15.68 4.32
CA PRO A 111 18.99 14.34 4.81
C PRO A 111 17.55 13.90 4.52
N VAL A 112 16.60 14.84 4.52
CA VAL A 112 15.18 14.55 4.27
C VAL A 112 14.93 14.00 2.86
N PHE A 113 15.69 14.45 1.87
CA PHE A 113 15.60 13.94 0.51
C PHE A 113 15.92 12.45 0.46
N TRP A 114 17.03 12.04 1.10
CA TRP A 114 17.44 10.64 1.17
C TRP A 114 16.49 9.79 1.97
N TRP A 115 15.95 10.30 3.08
CA TRP A 115 14.95 9.57 3.87
C TRP A 115 13.70 9.26 3.04
N VAL A 116 13.18 10.23 2.29
CA VAL A 116 12.01 10.03 1.43
C VAL A 116 12.33 9.07 0.27
N LEU A 117 13.48 9.23 -0.37
CA LEU A 117 13.90 8.32 -1.46
C LEU A 117 14.04 6.89 -0.96
N SER A 118 14.66 6.69 0.20
CA SER A 118 14.77 5.38 0.87
C SER A 118 13.39 4.82 1.25
N PHE A 119 12.49 5.64 1.76
CA PHE A 119 11.09 5.23 2.01
C PHE A 119 10.45 4.71 0.73
N ILE A 120 10.51 5.46 -0.37
CA ILE A 120 9.88 5.06 -1.64
C ILE A 120 10.46 3.73 -2.14
N VAL A 121 11.78 3.57 -2.11
CA VAL A 121 12.45 2.35 -2.57
C VAL A 121 12.10 1.14 -1.72
N LEU A 122 12.24 1.24 -0.39
CA LEU A 122 11.96 0.13 0.53
C LEU A 122 10.47 -0.23 0.54
N PHE A 123 9.60 0.78 0.54
CA PHE A 123 8.15 0.59 0.45
C PHE A 123 7.75 -0.09 -0.85
N THR A 124 8.36 0.29 -1.98
CA THR A 124 8.10 -0.35 -3.28
C THR A 124 8.57 -1.81 -3.29
N MET A 125 9.77 -2.11 -2.77
CA MET A 125 10.26 -3.48 -2.66
C MET A 125 9.33 -4.35 -1.81
N GLY A 126 8.94 -3.86 -0.62
CA GLY A 126 7.98 -4.55 0.25
C GLY A 126 6.61 -4.73 -0.43
N GLY A 127 6.14 -3.73 -1.17
CA GLY A 127 4.89 -3.80 -1.94
C GLY A 127 4.93 -4.86 -3.04
N VAL A 128 6.03 -4.95 -3.80
CA VAL A 128 6.20 -5.99 -4.83
C VAL A 128 6.18 -7.38 -4.21
N THR A 129 6.89 -7.60 -3.10
CA THR A 129 6.81 -8.88 -2.38
C THR A 129 5.42 -9.16 -1.84
N GLY A 130 4.69 -8.13 -1.38
CA GLY A 130 3.29 -8.26 -0.94
C GLY A 130 2.35 -8.68 -2.07
N ILE A 131 2.54 -8.17 -3.30
CA ILE A 131 1.77 -8.61 -4.48
C ILE A 131 2.03 -10.09 -4.77
N ILE A 132 3.28 -10.55 -4.64
CA ILE A 132 3.61 -11.98 -4.81
C ILE A 132 2.89 -12.83 -3.76
N LEU A 133 2.91 -12.42 -2.49
CA LEU A 133 2.21 -13.12 -1.40
C LEU A 133 0.68 -13.05 -1.50
N SER A 134 0.13 -12.03 -2.15
CA SER A 134 -1.31 -11.96 -2.38
C SER A 134 -1.84 -13.07 -3.31
N ALA A 135 -0.96 -13.71 -4.09
CA ALA A 135 -1.34 -14.82 -4.95
C ALA A 135 -1.54 -16.10 -4.14
N CYS A 136 -2.80 -16.48 -3.91
CA CYS A 136 -3.17 -17.67 -3.13
C CYS A 136 -2.51 -18.99 -3.58
N VAL A 137 -2.12 -19.12 -4.86
CA VAL A 137 -1.40 -20.30 -5.35
C VAL A 137 0.04 -20.34 -4.81
N LEU A 138 0.72 -19.18 -4.78
CA LEU A 138 2.08 -19.08 -4.26
C LEU A 138 2.09 -19.17 -2.73
N ASP A 139 1.13 -18.52 -2.06
CA ASP A 139 1.03 -18.53 -0.59
C ASP A 139 0.72 -19.92 0.00
N ASN A 140 0.13 -20.82 -0.78
CA ASN A 140 -0.05 -22.22 -0.38
C ASN A 140 1.22 -23.08 -0.55
N ILE A 141 2.22 -22.60 -1.28
CA ILE A 141 3.47 -23.35 -1.59
C ILE A 141 4.65 -22.84 -0.76
N LEU A 142 4.74 -21.52 -0.57
CA LEU A 142 5.78 -20.83 0.19
C LEU A 142 5.59 -21.00 1.71
#